data_AF-A0A7K0TSI5-F1
#
_entry.id   AF-A0A7K0TSI5-F1
#
_cell.length_a   1.000
_cell.length_b   1.000
_cell.length_c   1.000
_cell.angle_alpha   90.00
_cell.angle_beta   90.00
_cell.angle_gamma   90.00
#
_symmetry.space_group_name_H-M   'P 1'
#
loop_
_entity.id
_entity.type
_entity.pdbx_description
1 polymer ?
#
loop_
_entity_poly.entity_id
_entity_poly.type
_entity_poly.pdbx_seq_one_letter_code
_entity_poly.pdbx_strand_id
1 'polypeptide(L)'
;MSAVLVEDGVDKGAIWHFGEPVKEQRALEAGTAWADLSHLNVLAVSGEDRLKWLHDLTTQFLNDLGVGIWTSGMILDPQGHIEYQFNLVDDGATTWLVLDPGYSETLLAYLTKMKFMLKVDVRDASNEYAVLRAPGVTTEIGGPFALVARAEVADISAGFNSVATQIGTWALDAERVAAGRPRIGFETDHKSIPNEIGVLNKSVHMNKGCYRGQE
;
A
#
# COMPACT_ATOMS: atom_id res chain seq x y z
N MET A 1 -25.00 13.30 3.14
CA MET A 1 -24.42 12.55 4.26
C MET A 1 -23.05 13.17 4.56
N SER A 2 -22.75 13.52 5.81
CA SER A 2 -21.46 14.15 6.17
C SER A 2 -20.41 13.08 6.45
N ALA A 3 -19.21 13.25 5.89
CA ALA A 3 -18.07 12.40 6.22
C ALA A 3 -17.72 12.52 7.72
N VAL A 4 -17.44 11.39 8.36
CA VAL A 4 -16.83 11.35 9.70
C VAL A 4 -15.34 11.15 9.53
N LEU A 5 -14.55 12.09 10.02
CA LEU A 5 -13.09 12.11 9.85
C LEU A 5 -12.39 11.49 11.05
N VAL A 6 -11.20 10.94 10.79
CA VAL A 6 -10.27 10.52 11.83
C VAL A 6 -9.49 11.74 12.31
N GLU A 7 -9.68 12.13 13.56
CA GLU A 7 -9.11 13.36 14.11
C GLU A 7 -7.71 13.18 14.73
N ASP A 8 -7.37 11.95 15.16
CA ASP A 8 -6.09 11.60 15.77
C ASP A 8 -5.54 10.23 15.30
N GLY A 9 -4.36 9.86 15.81
CA GLY A 9 -3.77 8.54 15.56
C GLY A 9 -3.10 8.41 14.19
N VAL A 10 -2.78 7.17 13.82
CA VAL A 10 -2.02 6.86 12.60
C VAL A 10 -2.80 7.19 11.32
N ASP A 11 -4.14 7.07 11.35
CA ASP A 11 -5.00 7.33 10.19
C ASP A 11 -5.59 8.73 10.16
N LYS A 12 -5.00 9.67 10.91
CA LYS A 12 -5.49 11.04 10.98
C LYS A 12 -5.65 11.64 9.56
N GLY A 13 -6.84 12.19 9.31
CA GLY A 13 -7.22 12.74 8.01
C GLY A 13 -7.93 11.76 7.08
N ALA A 14 -8.03 10.47 7.43
CA ALA A 14 -8.88 9.52 6.74
C ALA A 14 -10.38 9.81 7.01
N ILE A 15 -11.25 9.23 6.19
CA ILE A 15 -12.70 9.23 6.40
C ILE A 15 -13.08 7.87 6.98
N TRP A 16 -13.67 7.80 8.17
CA TRP A 16 -14.15 6.53 8.74
C TRP A 16 -15.35 5.98 7.98
N HIS A 17 -16.36 6.82 7.73
CA HIS A 17 -17.60 6.45 7.03
C HIS A 17 -18.41 7.70 6.66
N PHE A 18 -19.48 7.52 5.90
CA PHE A 18 -20.47 8.55 5.55
C PHE A 18 -21.78 8.41 6.32
N GLY A 19 -21.88 7.43 7.22
CA GLY A 19 -23.00 7.29 8.17
C GLY A 19 -23.90 6.09 7.89
N GLU A 20 -23.61 5.33 6.83
CA GLU A 20 -24.32 4.07 6.53
C GLU A 20 -23.34 2.90 6.34
N PRO A 21 -22.57 2.48 7.38
CA PRO A 21 -21.48 1.52 7.22
C PRO A 21 -21.88 0.20 6.56
N VAL A 22 -23.10 -0.29 6.82
CA VAL A 22 -23.62 -1.53 6.20
C VAL A 22 -23.86 -1.36 4.69
N LYS A 23 -24.33 -0.18 4.25
CA LYS A 23 -24.50 0.09 2.82
C LYS A 23 -23.14 0.28 2.13
N GLU A 24 -22.22 0.97 2.81
CA GLU A 24 -20.84 1.14 2.34
C GLU A 24 -20.15 -0.21 2.13
N GLN A 25 -20.27 -1.13 3.10
CA GLN A 25 -19.74 -2.50 2.99
C GLN A 25 -20.35 -3.28 1.82
N ARG A 26 -21.68 -3.23 1.65
CA ARG A 26 -22.34 -3.91 0.53
C ARG A 26 -21.93 -3.35 -0.83
N ALA A 27 -21.72 -2.04 -0.92
CA ALA A 27 -21.23 -1.42 -2.15
C ALA A 27 -19.79 -1.85 -2.46
N LEU A 28 -18.94 -2.00 -1.44
CA LEU A 28 -17.59 -2.55 -1.57
C LEU A 28 -17.60 -3.98 -2.10
N GLU A 29 -18.41 -4.86 -1.49
CA GLU A 29 -18.57 -6.26 -1.90
C GLU A 29 -19.13 -6.40 -3.33
N ALA A 30 -20.05 -5.50 -3.73
CA ALA A 30 -20.59 -5.45 -5.08
C ALA A 30 -19.60 -4.87 -6.12
N GLY A 31 -18.46 -4.34 -5.66
CA GLY A 31 -17.47 -3.68 -6.52
C GLY A 31 -17.90 -2.31 -7.03
N THR A 32 -18.94 -1.71 -6.46
CA THR A 32 -19.51 -0.40 -6.86
C THR A 32 -19.17 0.70 -5.86
N ALA A 33 -18.03 0.58 -5.17
CA ALA A 33 -17.57 1.56 -4.19
C ALA A 33 -16.15 2.06 -4.48
N TRP A 34 -15.84 3.26 -4.02
CA TRP A 34 -14.50 3.81 -4.05
C TRP A 34 -14.19 4.53 -2.74
N ALA A 35 -12.92 4.70 -2.40
CA ALA A 35 -12.51 5.39 -1.17
C ALA A 35 -11.34 6.33 -1.43
N ASP A 36 -11.31 7.43 -0.67
CA ASP A 36 -10.18 8.35 -0.63
C ASP A 36 -9.15 7.86 0.40
N LEU A 37 -7.96 7.48 -0.08
CA LEU A 37 -6.84 7.05 0.74
C LEU A 37 -5.68 8.06 0.71
N SER A 38 -5.97 9.34 0.46
CA SER A 38 -4.98 10.43 0.38
C SER A 38 -4.17 10.68 1.66
N HIS A 39 -4.56 10.05 2.77
CA HIS A 39 -3.82 10.07 4.04
C HIS A 39 -2.61 9.12 4.03
N LEU A 40 -2.59 8.09 3.17
CA LEU A 40 -1.46 7.18 3.01
C LEU A 40 -0.23 7.93 2.48
N ASN A 41 0.95 7.43 2.83
CA ASN A 41 2.21 8.00 2.35
C ASN A 41 2.65 7.30 1.05
N VAL A 42 3.33 8.05 0.19
CA VAL A 42 3.82 7.57 -1.10
C VAL A 42 5.31 7.88 -1.22
N LEU A 43 6.14 6.85 -1.42
CA LEU A 43 7.54 7.02 -1.80
C LEU A 43 7.71 6.68 -3.28
N ALA A 44 8.47 7.51 -4.00
CA ALA A 44 8.86 7.27 -5.38
C ALA A 44 10.27 6.67 -5.41
N VAL A 45 10.43 5.55 -6.12
CA VAL A 45 11.69 4.89 -6.38
C VAL A 45 11.93 4.90 -7.89
N SER A 46 12.84 5.73 -8.37
CA SER A 46 13.13 5.89 -9.80
C SER A 46 14.52 5.37 -10.16
N GLY A 47 14.79 5.21 -11.45
CA GLY A 47 16.10 4.81 -11.97
C GLY A 47 16.11 3.43 -12.62
N GLU A 48 17.18 3.16 -13.37
CA GLU A 48 17.31 1.96 -14.22
C GLU A 48 17.38 0.66 -13.38
N ASP A 49 17.99 0.73 -12.18
CA ASP A 49 18.21 -0.45 -11.33
C ASP A 49 17.06 -0.71 -10.33
N ARG A 50 16.00 0.12 -10.32
CA ARG A 50 15.01 0.16 -9.23
C ARG A 50 14.34 -1.19 -8.93
N LEU A 51 13.93 -1.94 -9.97
CA LEU A 51 13.21 -3.20 -9.80
C LEU A 51 14.12 -4.27 -9.24
N LYS A 52 15.35 -4.38 -9.78
CA LYS A 52 16.36 -5.29 -9.24
C LYS A 52 16.74 -4.92 -7.81
N TRP A 53 16.91 -3.64 -7.53
CA TRP A 53 17.28 -3.18 -6.20
C TRP A 53 16.19 -3.43 -5.16
N LEU A 54 14.93 -3.10 -5.48
CA LEU A 54 13.79 -3.43 -4.63
C LEU A 54 13.60 -4.95 -4.51
N HIS A 55 13.88 -5.70 -5.58
CA HIS A 55 13.86 -7.15 -5.51
C HIS A 55 14.85 -7.66 -4.46
N ASP A 56 16.09 -7.19 -4.43
CA ASP A 56 17.09 -7.68 -3.49
C ASP A 56 16.77 -7.27 -2.02
N LEU A 57 16.06 -6.15 -1.81
CA LEU A 57 15.74 -5.63 -0.48
C LEU A 57 14.43 -6.16 0.12
N THR A 58 13.49 -6.59 -0.71
CA THR A 58 12.13 -6.94 -0.26
C THR A 58 11.89 -8.44 -0.29
N THR A 59 10.81 -8.87 0.36
CA THR A 59 10.33 -10.26 0.31
C THR A 59 9.68 -10.64 -1.01
N GLN A 60 9.45 -9.69 -1.93
CA GLN A 60 8.65 -9.87 -3.14
C GLN A 60 9.49 -10.07 -4.41
N PHE A 61 8.99 -10.83 -5.39
CA PHE A 61 9.60 -10.94 -6.71
C PHE A 61 9.24 -9.72 -7.58
N LEU A 62 10.24 -8.94 -7.99
CA LEU A 62 10.03 -7.64 -8.63
C LEU A 62 10.81 -7.44 -9.95
N ASN A 63 11.77 -8.31 -10.27
CA ASN A 63 12.62 -8.15 -11.46
C ASN A 63 11.81 -8.04 -12.77
N ASP A 64 10.70 -8.78 -12.86
CA ASP A 64 9.81 -8.79 -14.02
C ASP A 64 8.41 -8.23 -13.68
N LEU A 65 8.33 -7.30 -12.72
CA LEU A 65 7.06 -6.66 -12.39
C LEU A 65 6.53 -5.88 -13.60
N GLY A 66 5.35 -6.25 -14.06
CA GLY A 66 4.68 -5.58 -15.18
C GLY A 66 4.19 -4.17 -14.80
N VAL A 67 4.14 -3.29 -15.80
CA VAL A 67 3.61 -1.92 -15.66
C VAL A 67 2.15 -1.96 -15.19
N GLY A 68 1.84 -1.15 -14.17
CA GLY A 68 0.50 -1.04 -13.59
C GLY A 68 0.07 -2.23 -12.73
N ILE A 69 0.92 -3.25 -12.57
CA ILE A 69 0.63 -4.40 -11.71
C ILE A 69 0.91 -4.02 -10.27
N TRP A 70 -0.17 -4.00 -9.49
CA TRP A 70 -0.08 -3.82 -8.05
C TRP A 70 0.31 -5.12 -7.35
N THR A 71 1.22 -5.02 -6.40
CA THR A 71 1.58 -6.11 -5.48
C THR A 71 1.86 -5.57 -4.08
N SER A 72 2.14 -6.46 -3.14
CA SER A 72 2.57 -6.13 -1.78
C SER A 72 3.96 -6.69 -1.51
N GLY A 73 4.70 -6.02 -0.63
CA GLY A 73 6.04 -6.41 -0.23
C GLY A 73 6.32 -6.04 1.22
N MET A 74 7.33 -6.69 1.77
CA MET A 74 7.85 -6.41 3.10
C MET A 74 9.37 -6.26 3.04
N ILE A 75 9.94 -5.59 4.03
CA ILE A 75 11.37 -5.58 4.32
C ILE A 75 11.55 -6.12 5.73
N LEU A 76 12.50 -7.04 5.87
CA LEU A 76 12.77 -7.71 7.14
C LEU A 76 14.10 -7.25 7.74
N ASP A 77 14.22 -7.43 9.06
CA ASP A 77 15.48 -7.36 9.78
C ASP A 77 16.33 -8.65 9.52
N PRO A 78 17.58 -8.73 10.00
CA PRO A 78 18.42 -9.91 9.82
C PRO A 78 17.89 -11.15 10.57
N GLN A 79 16.95 -11.00 11.50
CA GLN A 79 16.30 -12.06 12.25
C GLN A 79 14.98 -12.51 11.61
N GLY A 80 14.58 -11.89 10.48
CA GLY A 80 13.35 -12.21 9.76
C GLY A 80 12.10 -11.49 10.29
N HIS A 81 12.24 -10.57 11.26
CA HIS A 81 11.11 -9.77 11.74
C HIS A 81 10.73 -8.71 10.72
N ILE A 82 9.43 -8.39 10.66
CA ILE A 82 8.88 -7.39 9.74
C ILE A 82 9.27 -5.99 10.21
N GLU A 83 10.13 -5.30 9.45
CA GLU A 83 10.47 -3.89 9.69
C GLU A 83 9.50 -2.95 8.94
N TYR A 84 9.14 -3.30 7.70
CA TYR A 84 8.29 -2.48 6.85
C TYR A 84 7.33 -3.34 6.02
N GLN A 85 6.13 -2.81 5.78
CA GLN A 85 5.10 -3.39 4.94
C GLN A 85 4.57 -2.30 3.99
N PHE A 86 4.33 -2.64 2.72
CA PHE A 86 3.76 -1.71 1.75
C PHE A 86 3.11 -2.42 0.57
N ASN A 87 2.22 -1.69 -0.10
CA ASN A 87 1.81 -2.00 -1.46
C ASN A 87 2.70 -1.24 -2.45
N LEU A 88 2.85 -1.75 -3.67
CA LEU A 88 3.63 -1.07 -4.70
C LEU A 88 3.10 -1.31 -6.11
N VAL A 89 3.42 -0.39 -7.00
CA VAL A 89 3.14 -0.46 -8.43
C VAL A 89 4.26 0.20 -9.22
N ASP A 90 4.58 -0.32 -10.40
CA ASP A 90 5.58 0.27 -11.31
C ASP A 90 4.91 0.85 -12.56
N ASP A 91 5.34 2.04 -13.00
CA ASP A 91 4.82 2.69 -14.22
C ASP A 91 5.73 2.51 -15.45
N GLY A 92 6.81 1.74 -15.32
CA GLY A 92 7.85 1.54 -16.34
C GLY A 92 9.08 2.43 -16.13
N ALA A 93 8.97 3.50 -15.36
CA ALA A 93 10.08 4.42 -15.03
C ALA A 93 10.30 4.58 -13.51
N THR A 94 9.22 4.53 -12.73
CA THR A 94 9.19 4.72 -11.28
C THR A 94 8.36 3.61 -10.64
N THR A 95 8.88 3.05 -9.56
CA THR A 95 8.14 2.19 -8.64
C THR A 95 7.64 3.04 -7.48
N TRP A 96 6.35 2.99 -7.21
CA TRP A 96 5.68 3.76 -6.17
C TRP A 96 5.35 2.85 -4.99
N LEU A 97 5.85 3.18 -3.80
CA LEU A 97 5.55 2.45 -2.56
C LEU A 97 4.46 3.19 -1.82
N VAL A 98 3.36 2.50 -1.52
CA VAL A 98 2.21 3.00 -0.76
C VAL A 98 2.25 2.42 0.65
N LEU A 99 2.28 3.32 1.63
CA LEU A 99 2.58 3.02 3.03
C LEU A 99 1.46 3.54 3.92
N ASP A 100 1.20 2.80 5.00
CA ASP A 100 0.47 3.38 6.12
C ASP A 100 1.27 4.55 6.72
N PRO A 101 0.59 5.56 7.31
CA PRO A 101 1.29 6.70 7.88
C PRO A 101 2.12 6.30 9.11
N GLY A 102 3.21 7.04 9.36
CA GLY A 102 4.00 6.94 10.59
C GLY A 102 5.38 6.30 10.45
N TYR A 103 5.73 5.71 9.30
CA TYR A 103 7.05 5.12 9.07
C TYR A 103 7.65 5.41 7.68
N SER A 104 7.08 6.34 6.92
CA SER A 104 7.61 6.76 5.62
C SER A 104 9.00 7.40 5.71
N GLU A 105 9.23 8.28 6.68
CA GLU A 105 10.54 8.92 6.90
C GLU A 105 11.63 7.91 7.27
N THR A 106 11.32 6.94 8.13
CA THR A 106 12.28 5.92 8.55
C THR A 106 12.58 4.94 7.42
N LEU A 107 11.57 4.55 6.63
CA LEU A 107 11.77 3.76 5.42
C LEU A 107 12.60 4.52 4.38
N LEU A 108 12.33 5.79 4.13
CA LEU A 108 13.11 6.63 3.22
C LEU A 108 14.58 6.69 3.64
N ALA A 109 14.84 6.90 4.94
CA ALA A 109 16.19 6.91 5.49
C ALA A 109 16.90 5.54 5.34
N TYR A 110 16.17 4.44 5.56
CA TYR A 110 16.68 3.09 5.35
C TYR A 110 17.04 2.85 3.88
N LEU A 111 16.10 3.10 2.96
CA LEU A 111 16.27 2.94 1.52
C LEU A 111 17.44 3.78 0.99
N THR A 112 17.57 5.02 1.45
CA THR A 112 18.68 5.90 1.08
C THR A 112 20.05 5.31 1.45
N LYS A 113 20.15 4.65 2.61
CA LYS A 113 21.39 3.96 3.05
C LYS A 113 21.72 2.74 2.20
N MET A 114 20.70 2.07 1.65
CA MET A 114 20.86 0.83 0.87
C MET A 114 21.17 1.06 -0.63
N LYS A 115 21.14 2.32 -1.11
CA LYS A 115 21.35 2.69 -2.52
C LYS A 115 22.78 2.50 -3.05
N PHE A 116 23.76 2.13 -2.22
CA PHE A 116 25.20 2.24 -2.54
C PHE A 116 25.57 1.69 -3.94
N MET A 117 26.10 2.57 -4.81
CA MET A 117 26.55 2.33 -6.19
C MET A 117 25.48 2.04 -7.26
N LEU A 118 24.20 2.00 -6.92
CA LEU A 118 23.11 1.71 -7.88
C LEU A 118 22.47 2.99 -8.44
N LYS A 119 22.01 2.93 -9.70
CA LYS A 119 21.27 4.01 -10.35
C LYS A 119 19.81 4.00 -9.93
N VAL A 120 19.59 4.27 -8.65
CA VAL A 120 18.26 4.39 -8.06
C VAL A 120 18.14 5.74 -7.36
N ASP A 121 16.98 6.36 -7.32
CA ASP A 121 16.71 7.51 -6.45
C ASP A 121 15.41 7.30 -5.69
N VAL A 122 15.39 7.68 -4.41
CA VAL A 122 14.22 7.52 -3.54
C VAL A 122 13.86 8.85 -2.91
N ARG A 123 12.59 9.22 -2.98
CA ARG A 123 12.07 10.45 -2.41
C ARG A 123 10.65 10.27 -1.90
N ASP A 124 10.27 11.15 -0.96
CA ASP A 124 8.88 11.30 -0.59
C ASP A 124 8.10 11.99 -1.72
N ALA A 125 7.00 11.36 -2.12
CA ALA A 125 6.08 11.85 -3.15
C ALA A 125 4.64 12.00 -2.59
N SER A 126 4.47 11.95 -1.27
CA SER A 126 3.17 12.04 -0.60
C SER A 126 2.45 13.36 -0.89
N ASN A 127 3.16 14.43 -1.24
CA ASN A 127 2.59 15.72 -1.65
C ASN A 127 2.33 15.85 -3.16
N GLU A 128 2.76 14.88 -3.96
CA GLU A 128 2.60 14.87 -5.41
C GLU A 128 1.53 13.88 -5.86
N TYR A 129 1.44 12.75 -5.17
CA TYR A 129 0.50 11.68 -5.46
C TYR A 129 -0.37 11.34 -4.26
N ALA A 130 -1.56 10.86 -4.56
CA ALA A 130 -2.49 10.29 -3.61
C ALA A 130 -2.93 8.90 -4.11
N VAL A 131 -3.45 8.11 -3.19
CA VAL A 131 -4.00 6.79 -3.50
C VAL A 131 -5.50 6.84 -3.32
N LEU A 132 -6.21 6.27 -4.28
CA LEU A 132 -7.65 6.00 -4.17
C LEU A 132 -7.87 4.49 -4.24
N ARG A 133 -8.83 3.99 -3.49
CA ARG A 133 -9.41 2.67 -3.76
C ARG A 133 -10.43 2.86 -4.86
N ALA A 134 -10.14 2.37 -6.07
CA ALA A 134 -11.01 2.52 -7.24
C ALA A 134 -12.21 1.55 -7.20
N PRO A 135 -13.31 1.82 -7.93
CA PRO A 135 -14.38 0.85 -8.14
C PRO A 135 -13.87 -0.46 -8.75
N GLY A 136 -14.46 -1.57 -8.35
CA GLY A 136 -14.09 -2.91 -8.80
C GLY A 136 -14.10 -3.95 -7.68
N VAL A 137 -13.95 -5.21 -8.07
CA VAL A 137 -13.85 -6.35 -7.14
C VAL A 137 -12.54 -6.25 -6.35
N THR A 138 -12.60 -6.47 -5.04
CA THR A 138 -11.41 -6.38 -4.21
C THR A 138 -10.32 -7.37 -4.66
N THR A 139 -9.11 -6.86 -4.84
CA THR A 139 -7.95 -7.68 -5.21
C THR A 139 -7.33 -8.34 -3.97
N GLU A 140 -6.39 -9.26 -4.18
CA GLU A 140 -5.70 -9.94 -3.09
C GLU A 140 -5.10 -8.99 -2.05
N ILE A 141 -4.59 -7.83 -2.50
CA ILE A 141 -3.96 -6.80 -1.64
C ILE A 141 -4.91 -5.68 -1.18
N GLY A 142 -6.23 -5.81 -1.41
CA GLY A 142 -7.23 -4.83 -0.95
C GLY A 142 -7.61 -3.74 -1.97
N GLY A 143 -7.13 -3.83 -3.21
CA GLY A 143 -7.42 -2.89 -4.27
C GLY A 143 -8.83 -3.06 -4.89
N PRO A 144 -9.04 -2.68 -6.16
CA PRO A 144 -8.06 -2.07 -7.05
C PRO A 144 -7.65 -0.68 -6.54
N PHE A 145 -6.37 -0.36 -6.65
CA PHE A 145 -5.85 0.95 -6.27
C PHE A 145 -5.57 1.79 -7.51
N ALA A 146 -5.79 3.09 -7.38
CA ALA A 146 -5.37 4.08 -8.35
C ALA A 146 -4.37 5.02 -7.67
N LEU A 147 -3.18 5.12 -8.26
CA LEU A 147 -2.23 6.16 -7.91
C LEU A 147 -2.53 7.37 -8.80
N VAL A 148 -2.85 8.50 -8.19
CA VAL A 148 -3.37 9.68 -8.88
C VAL A 148 -2.52 10.88 -8.49
N ALA A 149 -2.11 11.70 -9.47
CA ALA A 149 -1.47 12.97 -9.16
C ALA A 149 -2.43 13.84 -8.33
N ARG A 150 -1.96 14.49 -7.27
CA ARG A 150 -2.83 15.25 -6.37
C ARG A 150 -3.66 16.32 -7.07
N ALA A 151 -3.14 16.90 -8.16
CA ALA A 151 -3.86 17.86 -8.98
C ALA A 151 -5.11 17.27 -9.68
N GLU A 152 -5.14 15.96 -9.92
CA GLU A 152 -6.21 15.26 -10.64
C GLU A 152 -7.19 14.54 -9.71
N VAL A 153 -6.90 14.47 -8.41
CA VAL A 153 -7.74 13.74 -7.43
C VAL A 153 -9.19 14.21 -7.46
N ALA A 154 -9.42 15.53 -7.57
CA ALA A 154 -10.77 16.09 -7.62
C ALA A 154 -11.55 15.59 -8.84
N ASP A 155 -10.92 15.57 -10.02
CA ASP A 155 -11.55 15.16 -11.27
C ASP A 155 -11.82 13.64 -11.29
N ILE A 156 -10.84 12.84 -10.86
CA ILE A 156 -11.00 11.38 -10.77
C ILE A 156 -12.08 11.01 -9.73
N SER A 157 -12.09 11.67 -8.57
CA SER A 157 -13.11 11.45 -7.54
C SER A 157 -14.50 11.84 -8.03
N ALA A 158 -14.64 12.92 -8.78
CA ALA A 158 -15.90 13.30 -9.41
C ALA A 158 -16.36 12.25 -10.44
N GLY A 159 -15.44 11.71 -11.23
CA GLY A 159 -15.68 10.59 -12.13
C GLY A 159 -16.21 9.36 -11.39
N PHE A 160 -15.55 8.93 -10.33
CA PHE A 160 -16.01 7.78 -9.53
C PHE A 160 -17.35 8.02 -8.86
N ASN A 161 -17.61 9.22 -8.33
CA ASN A 161 -18.91 9.56 -7.74
C ASN A 161 -20.09 9.46 -8.72
N SER A 162 -19.85 9.51 -10.03
CA SER A 162 -20.90 9.34 -11.04
C SER A 162 -21.34 7.89 -11.24
N VAL A 163 -20.52 6.91 -10.83
CA VAL A 163 -20.73 5.48 -11.10
C VAL A 163 -20.63 4.57 -9.87
N ALA A 164 -20.10 5.09 -8.75
CA ALA A 164 -19.79 4.33 -7.55
C ALA A 164 -20.07 5.16 -6.28
N THR A 165 -20.30 4.44 -5.18
CA THR A 165 -20.53 5.05 -3.86
C THR A 165 -19.19 5.31 -3.18
N GLN A 166 -18.98 6.53 -2.68
CA GLN A 166 -17.82 6.80 -1.82
C GLN A 166 -18.03 6.13 -0.45
N ILE A 167 -17.01 5.43 0.03
CA ILE A 167 -17.00 4.74 1.33
C ILE A 167 -15.83 5.23 2.19
N GLY A 168 -15.93 5.03 3.50
CA GLY A 168 -14.83 5.27 4.43
C GLY A 168 -14.00 4.02 4.75
N THR A 169 -12.98 4.21 5.58
CA THR A 169 -12.01 3.18 5.98
C THR A 169 -12.63 2.07 6.80
N TRP A 170 -13.75 2.27 7.50
CA TRP A 170 -14.39 1.18 8.24
C TRP A 170 -14.82 0.02 7.36
N ALA A 171 -15.36 0.31 6.18
CA ALA A 171 -15.72 -0.74 5.22
C ALA A 171 -14.46 -1.45 4.68
N LEU A 172 -13.39 -0.69 4.41
CA LEU A 172 -12.11 -1.26 3.97
C LEU A 172 -11.45 -2.11 5.05
N ASP A 173 -11.47 -1.67 6.31
CA ASP A 173 -10.89 -2.40 7.44
C ASP A 173 -11.69 -3.65 7.76
N ALA A 174 -13.03 -3.59 7.72
CA ALA A 174 -13.87 -4.76 7.91
C ALA A 174 -13.57 -5.84 6.84
N GLU A 175 -13.43 -5.41 5.59
CA GLU A 175 -13.11 -6.31 4.48
C GLU A 175 -11.66 -6.83 4.58
N ARG A 176 -10.68 -5.99 4.93
CA ARG A 176 -9.28 -6.37 5.21
C ARG A 176 -9.19 -7.46 6.29
N VAL A 177 -9.88 -7.25 7.41
CA VAL A 177 -9.90 -8.19 8.54
C VAL A 177 -10.56 -9.51 8.12
N ALA A 178 -11.69 -9.44 7.41
CA ALA A 178 -12.37 -10.63 6.89
C ALA A 178 -11.49 -11.42 5.88
N ALA A 179 -10.68 -10.72 5.09
CA ALA A 179 -9.74 -11.31 4.14
C ALA A 179 -8.43 -11.82 4.79
N GLY A 180 -8.24 -11.60 6.10
CA GLY A 180 -7.03 -11.99 6.82
C GLY A 180 -5.78 -11.25 6.33
N ARG A 181 -5.91 -9.98 5.93
CA ARG A 181 -4.78 -9.13 5.52
C ARG A 181 -4.22 -8.36 6.73
N PRO A 182 -3.06 -8.74 7.28
CA PRO A 182 -2.50 -8.08 8.45
C PRO A 182 -1.99 -6.67 8.11
N ARG A 183 -2.05 -5.78 9.10
CA ARG A 183 -1.55 -4.41 9.07
C ARG A 183 -0.46 -4.24 10.13
N ILE A 184 0.66 -3.67 9.72
CA ILE A 184 1.82 -3.45 10.59
C ILE A 184 1.44 -2.59 11.80
N GLY A 185 1.84 -3.03 13.00
CA GLY A 185 1.56 -2.33 14.27
C GLY A 185 0.16 -2.54 14.85
N PHE A 186 -0.74 -3.20 14.12
CA PHE A 186 -2.07 -3.60 14.63
C PHE A 186 -2.12 -5.10 14.90
N GLU A 187 -1.89 -5.92 13.87
CA GLU A 187 -1.81 -7.39 14.01
C GLU A 187 -0.37 -7.89 14.12
N THR A 188 0.62 -7.00 14.04
CA THR A 188 2.04 -7.33 14.17
C THR A 188 2.70 -6.52 15.27
N ASP A 189 3.77 -7.09 15.83
CA ASP A 189 4.71 -6.43 16.72
C ASP A 189 6.13 -6.49 16.16
N HIS A 190 7.09 -5.98 16.93
CA HIS A 190 8.52 -5.94 16.58
C HIS A 190 9.20 -7.32 16.47
N LYS A 191 8.50 -8.42 16.76
CA LYS A 191 9.02 -9.80 16.64
C LYS A 191 8.25 -10.63 15.64
N SER A 192 7.21 -10.06 15.03
CA SER A 192 6.36 -10.78 14.10
C SER A 192 7.13 -11.12 12.84
N ILE A 193 7.05 -12.37 12.42
CA ILE A 193 7.64 -12.87 11.17
C ILE A 193 6.56 -13.18 10.14
N PRO A 194 6.85 -13.14 8.83
CA PRO A 194 5.84 -13.38 7.79
C PRO A 194 5.09 -14.73 7.91
N ASN A 195 5.75 -15.76 8.45
CA ASN A 195 5.18 -17.09 8.61
C ASN A 195 4.00 -17.12 9.61
N GLU A 196 3.94 -16.16 10.54
CA GLU A 196 2.92 -16.13 11.60
C GLU A 196 1.60 -15.49 11.14
N ILE A 197 1.63 -14.70 10.07
CA ILE A 197 0.53 -13.80 9.69
C ILE A 197 -0.09 -14.12 8.33
N GLY A 198 0.19 -15.30 7.77
CA GLY A 198 -0.51 -15.81 6.59
C GLY A 198 -0.21 -15.10 5.27
N VAL A 199 0.98 -14.48 5.15
CA VAL A 199 1.40 -13.70 3.95
C VAL A 199 2.35 -14.46 3.01
N LEU A 200 2.66 -15.72 3.32
CA LEU A 200 3.48 -16.59 2.47
C LEU A 200 2.78 -16.85 1.13
N ASN A 201 3.54 -16.80 0.04
CA ASN A 201 3.07 -16.85 -1.35
C ASN A 201 2.18 -15.66 -1.77
N LYS A 202 2.05 -14.64 -0.90
CA LYS A 202 1.36 -13.38 -1.20
C LYS A 202 2.39 -12.25 -1.23
N SER A 203 2.67 -11.66 -0.08
CA SER A 203 3.70 -10.62 0.10
C SER A 203 5.12 -11.20 0.18
N VAL A 204 5.26 -12.51 0.39
CA VAL A 204 6.54 -13.22 0.40
C VAL A 204 6.59 -14.22 -0.74
N HIS A 205 7.51 -14.00 -1.65
CA HIS A 205 7.76 -14.93 -2.75
C HIS A 205 8.69 -16.05 -2.28
N MET A 206 8.23 -17.30 -2.29
CA MET A 206 8.98 -18.42 -1.72
C MET A 206 10.13 -18.92 -2.60
N ASN A 207 10.08 -18.63 -3.91
CA ASN A 207 11.00 -19.20 -4.91
C ASN A 207 11.95 -18.15 -5.51
N LYS A 208 12.06 -16.96 -4.90
CA LYS A 208 12.99 -15.93 -5.40
C LYS A 208 14.37 -16.16 -4.80
N GLY A 209 15.37 -15.47 -5.34
CA GLY A 209 16.71 -15.44 -4.78
C GLY A 209 16.76 -14.84 -3.36
N CYS A 210 17.97 -14.73 -2.83
CA CYS A 210 18.21 -14.28 -1.45
C CYS A 210 17.66 -12.86 -1.19
N TYR A 211 16.99 -12.68 -0.05
CA TYR A 211 16.65 -11.38 0.51
C TYR A 211 16.97 -11.35 2.02
N ARG A 212 17.10 -10.16 2.60
CA ARG A 212 17.44 -9.99 4.02
C ARG A 212 16.38 -10.66 4.92
N GLY A 213 16.82 -11.45 5.89
CA GLY A 213 15.93 -12.12 6.85
C GLY A 213 15.22 -13.37 6.31
N GLN A 214 15.73 -13.96 5.22
CA GLN A 214 15.16 -15.20 4.65
C GLN A 214 15.59 -16.47 5.39
N GLU A 215 16.82 -16.51 5.92
CA GLU A 215 17.39 -17.67 6.66
C GLU A 215 16.83 -17.79 8.07
#